data_AF-A0A923R9J2-F1
#
_entry.id   AF-A0A923R9J2-F1
#
_cell.length_a   1.000
_cell.length_b   1.000
_cell.length_c   1.000
_cell.angle_alpha   90.00
_cell.angle_beta   90.00
_cell.angle_gamma   90.00
#
_symmetry.space_group_name_H-M   'P 1'
#
loop_
_entity.id
_entity.type
_entity.pdbx_description
1 polymer ?
#
loop_
_entity_poly.entity_id
_entity_poly.type
_entity_poly.pdbx_seq_one_letter_code
_entity_poly.pdbx_strand_id
1 'polypeptide(L)'
;MRHTVRDFLAVVFNPGEATCFSCDLKGTRIYSAYEPPPHSCFFSINPVHPTLDLAPTEPYHSPTKARRADINCQAFRTILCEFDKISLDEQLALIEYIDLPVSTLTYSGGKSIHALIVMDEDLERKAYDAFVRRIYRALGNEVDASNKNPSRLSRLPGALRDNGNTQDLISVRSRVSAHGLDQWLENRGVSQEVPVPMQDSFEGMLGTRMLSSRASPDTVNFLMGVYDEGTWNRRLFRACCELFKNGQDYQQVIQQCTQITGHLDAKDVSTIRSAMRTAGR
;
A
#
# COMPACT_ATOMS: atom_id res chain seq x y z
N MET A 1 22.58 13.99 18.26
CA MET A 1 21.35 14.36 18.98
C MET A 1 20.51 13.10 19.16
N ARG A 2 19.81 12.91 20.28
CA ARG A 2 18.77 11.87 20.37
C ARG A 2 17.53 12.39 19.67
N HIS A 3 17.02 11.68 18.68
CA HIS A 3 15.78 12.04 17.99
C HIS A 3 14.58 11.88 18.93
N THR A 4 13.60 12.76 18.81
CA THR A 4 12.35 12.72 19.59
C THR A 4 11.18 12.23 18.76
N VAL A 5 10.10 11.82 19.42
CA VAL A 5 8.82 11.52 18.74
C VAL A 5 8.32 12.72 17.94
N ARG A 6 8.61 13.95 18.41
CA ARG A 6 8.25 15.18 17.70
C ARG A 6 9.02 15.32 16.38
N ASP A 7 10.31 14.99 16.36
CA ASP A 7 11.12 15.01 15.13
C ASP A 7 10.61 13.98 14.12
N PHE A 8 10.25 12.78 14.61
CA PHE A 8 9.61 11.74 13.81
C PHE A 8 8.29 12.23 13.18
N LEU A 9 7.38 12.79 14.00
CA LEU A 9 6.09 13.28 13.50
C LEU A 9 6.24 14.45 12.54
N ALA A 10 7.23 15.33 12.75
CA ALA A 10 7.51 16.44 11.83
C ALA A 10 8.02 15.97 10.45
N VAL A 11 8.75 14.85 10.41
CA VAL A 11 9.12 14.21 9.15
C VAL A 11 7.92 13.56 8.49
N VAL A 12 7.08 12.84 9.23
CA VAL A 12 5.97 12.08 8.63
C VAL A 12 4.76 12.94 8.22
N PHE A 13 4.46 14.00 8.96
CA PHE A 13 3.25 14.83 8.78
C PHE A 13 3.57 16.31 8.61
N ASN A 14 2.78 16.99 7.78
CA ASN A 14 2.78 18.45 7.70
C ASN A 14 1.97 19.09 8.84
N PRO A 15 2.27 20.33 9.25
CA PRO A 15 1.48 21.04 10.25
C PRO A 15 0.00 21.12 9.88
N GLY A 16 -0.88 20.88 10.86
CA GLY A 16 -2.34 20.92 10.67
C GLY A 16 -2.96 19.61 10.17
N GLU A 17 -2.14 18.61 9.83
CA GLU A 17 -2.64 17.29 9.44
C GLU A 17 -3.16 16.48 10.63
N ALA A 18 -4.05 15.55 10.32
CA ALA A 18 -4.60 14.59 11.26
C ALA A 18 -4.34 13.17 10.78
N THR A 19 -4.25 12.22 11.71
CA THR A 19 -4.10 10.80 11.39
C THR A 19 -4.77 9.94 12.44
N CYS A 20 -4.88 8.64 12.16
CA CYS A 20 -5.33 7.69 13.14
C CYS A 20 -4.23 7.43 14.18
N PHE A 21 -4.60 7.40 15.46
CA PHE A 21 -3.78 6.81 16.52
C PHE A 21 -4.58 5.73 17.25
N SER A 22 -3.88 4.69 17.73
CA SER A 22 -4.52 3.59 18.43
C SER A 22 -3.58 2.83 19.35
N CYS A 23 -4.14 2.16 20.36
CA CYS A 23 -3.45 1.15 21.16
C CYS A 23 -3.34 -0.21 20.46
N ASP A 24 -4.16 -0.49 19.42
CA ASP A 24 -4.21 -1.77 18.72
C ASP A 24 -4.30 -1.64 17.19
N LEU A 25 -4.31 -2.78 16.50
CA LEU A 25 -4.37 -2.86 15.03
C LEU A 25 -5.76 -2.56 14.43
N LYS A 26 -6.80 -2.43 15.28
CA LYS A 26 -8.20 -2.22 14.88
C LYS A 26 -8.64 -0.77 15.03
N GLY A 27 -7.79 0.10 15.58
CA GLY A 27 -8.10 1.51 15.74
C GLY A 27 -8.50 2.22 14.46
N THR A 28 -9.48 3.12 14.61
CA THR A 28 -10.03 3.93 13.52
C THR A 28 -10.14 5.41 13.84
N ARG A 29 -9.95 5.82 15.10
CA ARG A 29 -10.17 7.20 15.56
C ARG A 29 -9.06 8.12 15.06
N ILE A 30 -9.44 9.33 14.64
CA ILE A 30 -8.55 10.34 14.05
C ILE A 30 -8.29 11.46 15.06
N TYR A 31 -7.03 11.91 15.13
CA TYR A 31 -6.55 12.98 16.01
C TYR A 31 -5.56 13.87 15.26
N SER A 32 -5.23 15.03 15.83
CA SER A 32 -4.11 15.85 15.35
C SER A 32 -2.83 15.03 15.29
N ALA A 33 -2.11 15.08 14.16
CA ALA A 33 -0.89 14.28 13.95
C ALA A 33 0.24 14.63 14.93
N TYR A 34 0.21 15.82 15.54
CA TYR A 34 1.22 16.31 16.48
C TYR A 34 0.83 16.11 17.95
N GLU A 35 -0.37 15.61 18.22
CA GLU A 35 -0.88 15.37 19.58
C GLU A 35 -1.39 13.93 19.72
N PRO A 36 -0.50 12.92 19.67
CA PRO A 36 -0.90 11.54 19.89
C PRO A 36 -1.58 11.40 21.26
N PRO A 37 -2.77 10.77 21.34
CA PRO A 37 -3.40 10.48 22.62
C PRO A 37 -2.50 9.60 23.51
N PRO A 38 -2.64 9.68 24.84
CA PRO A 38 -1.95 8.77 25.75
C PRO A 38 -2.19 7.29 25.37
N HIS A 39 -1.19 6.45 25.58
CA HIS A 39 -1.22 5.01 25.27
C HIS A 39 -1.39 4.66 23.79
N SER A 40 -1.16 5.61 22.87
CA SER A 40 -1.08 5.30 21.45
C SER A 40 0.15 4.46 21.15
N CYS A 41 -0.05 3.26 20.62
CA CYS A 41 1.01 2.34 20.19
C CYS A 41 1.20 2.36 18.67
N PHE A 42 0.18 2.79 17.93
CA PHE A 42 0.12 2.78 16.48
C PHE A 42 -0.35 4.13 15.96
N PHE A 43 0.01 4.41 14.70
CA PHE A 43 -0.53 5.51 13.93
C PHE A 43 -0.70 5.11 12.45
N SER A 44 -1.61 5.76 11.72
CA SER A 44 -1.76 5.58 10.26
C SER A 44 -0.68 6.37 9.52
N ILE A 45 0.03 5.74 8.57
CA ILE A 45 1.24 6.31 7.96
C ILE A 45 1.01 7.56 7.11
N ASN A 46 -0.17 7.70 6.51
CA ASN A 46 -0.57 8.90 5.78
C ASN A 46 -1.66 9.66 6.54
N PRO A 47 -1.78 10.99 6.32
CA PRO A 47 -2.80 11.81 6.93
C PRO A 47 -4.20 11.40 6.45
N VAL A 48 -5.16 11.43 7.37
CA VAL A 48 -6.54 11.03 7.18
C VAL A 48 -7.44 12.21 7.47
N HIS A 49 -8.54 12.33 6.72
CA HIS A 49 -9.50 13.42 6.89
C HIS A 49 -9.92 13.56 8.36
N PRO A 50 -9.82 14.76 8.98
CA PRO A 50 -9.99 14.92 10.42
C PRO A 50 -11.43 14.72 10.89
N THR A 51 -12.42 15.08 10.05
CA THR A 51 -13.84 15.13 10.46
C THR A 51 -14.79 14.24 9.66
N LEU A 52 -14.54 13.98 8.37
CA LEU A 52 -15.46 13.28 7.47
C LEU A 52 -15.01 11.85 7.14
N ASP A 53 -16.00 11.01 6.85
CA ASP A 53 -15.84 9.73 6.13
C ASP A 53 -16.34 9.92 4.70
N LEU A 54 -15.43 9.91 3.73
CA LEU A 54 -15.71 10.24 2.33
C LEU A 54 -16.47 9.11 1.60
N ALA A 55 -16.41 7.89 2.12
CA ALA A 55 -17.19 6.76 1.60
C ALA A 55 -17.59 5.79 2.72
N PRO A 56 -18.70 6.06 3.43
CA PRO A 56 -19.27 5.15 4.41
C PRO A 56 -19.70 3.84 3.76
N THR A 57 -19.10 2.71 4.15
CA THR A 57 -19.40 1.39 3.58
C THR A 57 -20.31 0.51 4.43
N GLU A 58 -20.59 0.90 5.67
CA GLU A 58 -21.32 0.07 6.65
C GLU A 58 -22.40 0.90 7.36
N PRO A 59 -23.49 0.29 7.88
CA PRO A 59 -24.58 1.03 8.54
C PRO A 59 -24.15 1.86 9.76
N TYR A 60 -23.04 1.50 10.39
CA TYR A 60 -22.47 2.20 11.55
C TYR A 60 -21.39 3.23 11.17
N HIS A 61 -21.05 3.37 9.88
CA HIS A 61 -20.22 4.46 9.37
C HIS A 61 -21.08 5.71 9.15
N SER A 62 -20.51 6.89 9.41
CA SER A 62 -21.22 8.17 9.25
C SER A 62 -20.36 9.13 8.41
N PRO A 63 -20.93 9.81 7.41
CA PRO A 63 -20.21 10.82 6.62
C PRO A 63 -19.58 11.93 7.47
N THR A 64 -20.15 12.22 8.64
CA THR A 64 -19.71 13.28 9.55
C THR A 64 -18.77 12.80 10.66
N LYS A 65 -18.32 11.53 10.59
CA LYS A 65 -17.43 10.95 11.57
C LYS A 65 -16.25 10.28 10.89
N ALA A 66 -15.11 10.98 10.92
CA ALA A 66 -13.85 10.48 10.40
C ALA A 66 -13.48 9.10 10.95
N ARG A 67 -12.89 8.29 10.07
CA ARG A 67 -12.30 7.00 10.40
C ARG A 67 -11.09 6.71 9.53
N ARG A 68 -10.17 5.91 10.06
CA ARG A 68 -9.07 5.32 9.28
C ARG A 68 -9.63 4.47 8.13
N ALA A 69 -9.35 4.88 6.91
CA ALA A 69 -9.66 4.16 5.68
C ALA A 69 -8.79 4.72 4.56
N ASP A 70 -8.45 3.90 3.56
CA ASP A 70 -7.62 4.36 2.43
C ASP A 70 -8.31 5.50 1.64
N ILE A 71 -9.62 5.40 1.43
CA ILE A 71 -10.44 6.44 0.78
C ILE A 71 -10.46 7.75 1.56
N ASN A 72 -10.17 7.73 2.87
CA ASN A 72 -10.16 8.91 3.71
C ASN A 72 -8.76 9.53 3.84
N CYS A 73 -7.73 8.95 3.21
CA CYS A 73 -6.41 9.56 3.18
C CYS A 73 -6.46 10.87 2.38
N GLN A 74 -5.91 11.95 2.94
CA GLN A 74 -5.91 13.27 2.29
C GLN A 74 -4.65 13.54 1.47
N ALA A 75 -3.59 12.81 1.77
CA ALA A 75 -2.30 12.99 1.15
C ALA A 75 -1.60 11.63 1.07
N PHE A 76 -0.78 11.45 0.04
CA PHE A 76 -0.09 10.20 -0.26
C PHE A 76 1.40 10.47 -0.38
N ARG A 77 2.10 10.33 0.74
CA ARG A 77 3.53 10.66 0.84
C ARG A 77 4.35 9.62 1.60
N THR A 78 3.73 8.80 2.44
CA THR A 78 4.46 7.85 3.29
C THR A 78 4.25 6.43 2.84
N ILE A 79 5.34 5.70 2.60
CA ILE A 79 5.37 4.28 2.24
C ILE A 79 6.06 3.51 3.36
N LEU A 80 5.45 2.42 3.81
CA LEU A 80 5.99 1.53 4.83
C LEU A 80 6.66 0.31 4.20
N CYS A 81 7.88 0.02 4.62
CA CYS A 81 8.61 -1.20 4.32
C CYS A 81 8.95 -1.92 5.63
N GLU A 82 8.69 -3.22 5.70
CA GLU A 82 9.06 -4.09 6.81
C GLU A 82 9.68 -5.37 6.26
N PHE A 83 10.71 -5.88 6.94
CA PHE A 83 11.47 -7.06 6.55
C PHE A 83 11.44 -8.12 7.67
N ASP A 84 10.26 -8.36 8.27
CA ASP A 84 10.09 -9.10 9.53
C ASP A 84 10.25 -10.63 9.43
N LYS A 85 10.75 -11.11 8.28
CA LYS A 85 11.12 -12.51 7.98
C LYS A 85 12.56 -12.83 8.35
N ILE A 86 13.41 -11.82 8.45
CA ILE A 86 14.81 -11.91 8.85
C ILE A 86 15.01 -11.27 10.25
N SER A 87 16.14 -11.55 10.90
CA SER A 87 16.44 -11.01 12.24
C SER A 87 16.61 -9.49 12.23
N LEU A 88 16.45 -8.82 13.38
CA LEU A 88 16.54 -7.36 13.47
C LEU A 88 17.87 -6.79 12.94
N ASP A 89 18.98 -7.47 13.23
CA ASP A 89 20.30 -7.07 12.75
C ASP A 89 20.40 -7.23 11.22
N GLU A 90 19.85 -8.31 10.67
CA GLU A 90 19.77 -8.50 9.22
C GLU A 90 18.86 -7.48 8.54
N GLN A 91 17.77 -7.04 9.20
CA GLN A 91 16.91 -5.97 8.67
C GLN A 91 17.67 -4.65 8.54
N LEU A 92 18.40 -4.25 9.59
CA LEU A 92 19.20 -3.03 9.58
C LEU A 92 20.33 -3.13 8.55
N ALA A 93 21.05 -4.26 8.51
CA ALA A 93 22.10 -4.51 7.54
C ALA A 93 21.56 -4.50 6.10
N LEU A 94 20.39 -5.08 5.85
CA LEU A 94 19.74 -5.06 4.54
C LEU A 94 19.39 -3.62 4.11
N ILE A 95 18.75 -2.85 5.00
CA ILE A 95 18.37 -1.45 4.75
C ILE A 95 19.60 -0.61 4.37
N GLU A 96 20.72 -0.81 5.07
CA GLU A 96 21.99 -0.13 4.79
C GLU A 96 22.63 -0.63 3.49
N TYR A 97 22.72 -1.95 3.29
CA TYR A 97 23.32 -2.57 2.11
C TYR A 97 22.61 -2.17 0.81
N ILE A 98 21.28 -2.06 0.84
CA ILE A 98 20.50 -1.66 -0.34
C ILE A 98 20.37 -0.15 -0.48
N ASP A 99 20.96 0.63 0.44
CA ASP A 99 20.83 2.08 0.54
C ASP A 99 19.37 2.52 0.40
N LEU A 100 18.47 1.88 1.17
CA LEU A 100 17.04 2.19 1.09
C LEU A 100 16.82 3.65 1.51
N PRO A 101 16.16 4.49 0.68
CA PRO A 101 15.98 5.92 0.98
C PRO A 101 14.90 6.10 2.05
N VAL A 102 15.20 5.73 3.29
CA VAL A 102 14.29 5.82 4.42
C VAL A 102 14.39 7.20 5.07
N SER A 103 13.24 7.76 5.43
CA SER A 103 13.14 8.98 6.23
C SER A 103 13.10 8.67 7.73
N THR A 104 12.57 7.52 8.14
CA THR A 104 12.58 7.10 9.54
C THR A 104 12.77 5.60 9.68
N LEU A 105 13.41 5.18 10.78
CA LEU A 105 13.52 3.79 11.20
C LEU A 105 13.02 3.66 12.64
N THR A 106 12.07 2.76 12.86
CA THR A 106 11.48 2.52 14.19
C THR A 106 11.55 1.04 14.54
N TYR A 107 12.17 0.72 15.67
CA TYR A 107 12.04 -0.60 16.27
C TYR A 107 10.63 -0.78 16.81
N SER A 108 9.95 -1.82 16.35
CA SER A 108 8.57 -2.11 16.76
C SER A 108 8.40 -2.54 18.22
N GLY A 109 9.47 -2.73 19.02
CA GLY A 109 9.38 -3.39 20.32
C GLY A 109 9.13 -4.91 20.22
N GLY A 110 9.35 -5.49 19.04
CA GLY A 110 9.15 -6.91 18.76
C GLY A 110 10.20 -7.44 17.78
N LYS A 111 9.75 -7.86 16.59
CA LYS A 111 10.61 -8.50 15.57
C LYS A 111 10.80 -7.69 14.28
N SER A 112 10.22 -6.49 14.20
CA SER A 112 10.20 -5.69 12.96
C SER A 112 10.86 -4.32 13.16
N ILE A 113 11.62 -3.88 12.16
CA ILE A 113 12.01 -2.50 11.92
C ILE A 113 11.04 -1.91 10.90
N HIS A 114 10.34 -0.85 11.30
CA HIS A 114 9.45 -0.10 10.43
C HIS A 114 10.29 0.97 9.72
N ALA A 115 10.52 0.75 8.43
CA ALA A 115 11.18 1.72 7.55
C ALA A 115 10.13 2.55 6.83
N LEU A 116 10.07 3.86 7.10
CA LEU A 116 9.20 4.77 6.37
C LEU A 116 10.00 5.55 5.35
N ILE A 117 9.58 5.50 4.09
CA ILE A 117 9.98 6.42 3.03
C ILE A 117 8.93 7.52 3.01
N VAL A 118 9.32 8.77 3.30
CA VAL A 118 8.39 9.90 3.30
C VAL A 118 8.77 10.86 2.18
N MET A 119 7.87 11.03 1.22
CA MET A 119 8.04 11.94 0.09
C MET A 119 8.02 13.39 0.56
N ASP A 120 8.87 14.23 -0.03
CA ASP A 120 8.92 15.67 0.27
C ASP A 120 7.71 16.44 -0.30
N GLU A 121 7.02 15.87 -1.27
CA GLU A 121 5.77 16.36 -1.86
C GLU A 121 4.61 15.36 -1.73
N ASP A 122 3.39 15.87 -1.93
CA ASP A 122 2.21 15.02 -2.06
C ASP A 122 2.10 14.42 -3.44
N LEU A 123 1.91 13.11 -3.50
CA LEU A 123 1.65 12.41 -4.74
C LEU A 123 0.15 12.29 -4.99
N GLU A 124 -0.22 12.29 -6.26
CA GLU A 124 -1.52 11.75 -6.64
C GLU A 124 -1.57 10.25 -6.31
N ARG A 125 -2.76 9.76 -5.95
CA ARG A 125 -2.97 8.36 -5.56
C ARG A 125 -2.38 7.36 -6.57
N LYS A 126 -2.57 7.60 -7.87
CA LYS A 126 -2.05 6.70 -8.92
C LYS A 126 -0.52 6.65 -8.93
N ALA A 127 0.14 7.81 -8.77
CA ALA A 127 1.59 7.90 -8.71
C ALA A 127 2.13 7.25 -7.43
N TYR A 128 1.48 7.48 -6.28
CA TYR A 128 1.80 6.80 -5.03
C TYR A 128 1.72 5.27 -5.18
N ASP A 129 0.62 4.75 -5.72
CA ASP A 129 0.44 3.30 -5.91
C ASP A 129 1.52 2.73 -6.85
N ALA A 130 1.95 3.49 -7.87
CA ALA A 130 3.04 3.11 -8.76
C ALA A 130 4.40 3.06 -8.05
N PHE A 131 4.71 4.05 -7.20
CA PHE A 131 5.91 4.01 -6.37
C PHE A 131 5.89 2.82 -5.41
N VAL A 132 4.78 2.56 -4.72
CA VAL A 132 4.63 1.39 -3.84
C VAL A 132 4.91 0.10 -4.60
N ARG A 133 4.31 -0.09 -5.79
CA ARG A 133 4.56 -1.28 -6.63
C ARG A 133 6.04 -1.41 -7.02
N ARG A 134 6.66 -0.33 -7.49
CA ARG A 134 8.06 -0.32 -7.94
C ARG A 134 9.03 -0.56 -6.79
N ILE A 135 8.83 0.07 -5.64
CA ILE A 135 9.61 -0.19 -4.42
C ILE A 135 9.47 -1.66 -4.02
N TYR A 136 8.26 -2.18 -3.90
CA TYR A 136 8.06 -3.57 -3.47
C TYR A 136 8.64 -4.57 -4.47
N ARG A 137 8.60 -4.26 -5.78
CA ARG A 137 9.29 -5.05 -6.82
C ARG A 137 10.80 -5.04 -6.64
N ALA A 138 11.38 -3.86 -6.35
CA ALA A 138 12.82 -3.72 -6.10
C ALA A 138 13.28 -4.48 -4.83
N LEU A 139 12.41 -4.58 -3.82
CA LEU A 139 12.67 -5.28 -2.56
C LEU A 139 12.39 -6.79 -2.63
N GLY A 140 11.58 -7.24 -3.58
CA GLY A 140 11.32 -8.66 -3.83
C GLY A 140 10.59 -9.36 -2.68
N ASN A 141 11.02 -10.57 -2.33
CA ASN A 141 10.31 -11.43 -1.38
C ASN A 141 10.57 -11.08 0.10
N GLU A 142 11.54 -10.22 0.38
CA GLU A 142 11.91 -9.87 1.76
C GLU A 142 10.91 -8.89 2.39
N VAL A 143 10.28 -8.02 1.60
CA VAL A 143 9.30 -7.06 2.10
C VAL A 143 7.94 -7.73 2.40
N ASP A 144 7.28 -7.32 3.48
CA ASP A 144 5.89 -7.73 3.74
C ASP A 144 4.92 -7.07 2.76
N ALA A 145 4.50 -7.84 1.76
CA ALA A 145 3.52 -7.44 0.73
C ALA A 145 2.17 -6.94 1.29
N SER A 146 1.87 -7.16 2.57
CA SER A 146 0.62 -6.73 3.20
C SER A 146 0.58 -5.23 3.54
N ASN A 147 1.73 -4.54 3.50
CA ASN A 147 1.89 -3.17 4.01
C ASN A 147 1.70 -2.06 2.96
N LYS A 148 1.12 -2.38 1.79
CA LYS A 148 1.01 -1.48 0.63
C LYS A 148 -0.06 -0.38 0.75
N ASN A 149 -1.04 -0.54 1.65
CA ASN A 149 -2.20 0.34 1.67
C ASN A 149 -1.89 1.70 2.35
N PRO A 150 -2.40 2.83 1.85
CA PRO A 150 -2.01 4.16 2.31
C PRO A 150 -2.41 4.47 3.76
N SER A 151 -3.46 3.85 4.29
CA SER A 151 -3.88 4.00 5.71
C SER A 151 -3.31 2.92 6.65
N ARG A 152 -2.19 2.28 6.26
CA ARG A 152 -1.57 1.21 7.06
C ARG A 152 -1.13 1.74 8.42
N LEU A 153 -1.35 0.95 9.46
CA LEU A 153 -0.86 1.26 10.80
C LEU A 153 0.62 0.88 10.92
N SER A 154 1.41 1.79 11.48
CA SER A 154 2.81 1.58 11.84
C SER A 154 3.01 1.85 13.35
N ARG A 155 4.11 1.39 13.95
CA ARG A 155 4.39 1.61 15.37
C ARG A 155 4.78 3.06 15.64
N LEU A 156 4.19 3.65 16.69
CA LEU A 156 4.55 4.97 17.19
C LEU A 156 5.78 4.87 18.11
N PRO A 157 6.91 5.53 17.81
CA PRO A 157 8.06 5.49 18.70
C PRO A 157 7.74 6.02 20.10
N GLY A 158 8.37 5.45 21.13
CA GLY A 158 8.23 5.81 22.53
C GLY A 158 7.11 5.09 23.29
N ALA A 159 6.25 4.29 22.63
CA ALA A 159 5.19 3.57 23.32
C ALA A 159 5.68 2.27 23.97
N LEU A 160 5.17 1.95 25.16
CA LEU A 160 5.40 0.66 25.84
C LEU A 160 4.39 -0.37 25.33
N ARG A 161 4.87 -1.57 24.98
CA ARG A 161 4.02 -2.70 24.57
C ARG A 161 3.69 -3.60 25.76
N ASP A 162 2.63 -4.39 25.60
CA ASP A 162 2.19 -5.38 26.60
C ASP A 162 3.24 -6.46 26.90
N ASN A 163 4.19 -6.70 25.98
CA ASN A 163 5.32 -7.61 26.21
C ASN A 163 6.45 -6.97 27.05
N GLY A 164 6.26 -5.74 27.54
CA GLY A 164 7.26 -5.00 28.33
C GLY A 164 8.32 -4.28 27.51
N ASN A 165 8.34 -4.44 26.18
CA ASN A 165 9.32 -3.77 25.33
C ASN A 165 8.84 -2.38 24.91
N THR A 166 9.76 -1.43 24.83
CA THR A 166 9.50 -0.10 24.28
C THR A 166 9.70 -0.12 22.76
N GLN A 167 8.87 0.66 22.05
CA GLN A 167 9.05 0.94 20.63
C GLN A 167 10.07 2.06 20.51
N ASP A 168 11.20 1.84 19.83
CA ASP A 168 12.32 2.78 19.86
C ASP A 168 12.55 3.44 18.49
N LEU A 169 12.80 4.74 18.52
CA LEU A 169 13.20 5.49 17.34
C LEU A 169 14.68 5.27 17.07
N ILE A 170 15.00 4.62 15.95
CA ILE A 170 16.39 4.32 15.56
C ILE A 170 17.00 5.49 14.81
N SER A 171 16.27 6.04 13.84
CA SER A 171 16.79 7.11 12.98
C SER A 171 15.66 8.03 12.49
N VAL A 172 15.96 9.32 12.39
CA VAL A 172 15.17 10.31 11.65
C VAL A 172 16.09 11.00 10.66
N ARG A 173 15.70 11.01 9.39
CA ARG A 173 16.42 11.58 8.24
C ARG A 173 15.48 12.55 7.50
N SER A 174 15.94 13.09 6.39
CA SER A 174 15.13 13.95 5.53
C SER A 174 14.04 13.16 4.80
N ARG A 175 13.02 13.90 4.34
CA ARG A 175 12.10 13.41 3.31
C ARG A 175 12.85 13.17 2.00
N VAL A 176 12.26 12.36 1.13
CA VAL A 176 12.84 11.88 -0.14
C VAL A 176 12.10 12.55 -1.29
N SER A 177 12.83 13.06 -2.28
CA SER A 177 12.21 13.58 -3.49
C SER A 177 11.77 12.47 -4.43
N ALA A 178 10.74 12.71 -5.23
CA ALA A 178 10.31 11.76 -6.27
C ALA A 178 11.46 11.40 -7.21
N HIS A 179 12.26 12.39 -7.60
CA HIS A 179 13.46 12.17 -8.41
C HIS A 179 14.51 11.28 -7.74
N GLY A 180 14.81 11.52 -6.45
CA GLY A 180 15.78 10.72 -5.71
C GLY A 180 15.32 9.27 -5.53
N LEU A 181 14.02 9.07 -5.27
CA LEU A 181 13.43 7.74 -5.18
C LEU A 181 13.44 7.02 -6.54
N ASP A 182 13.15 7.74 -7.63
CA ASP A 182 13.24 7.20 -8.99
C ASP A 182 14.66 6.77 -9.34
N GLN A 183 15.67 7.60 -9.04
CA GLN A 183 17.07 7.25 -9.28
C GLN A 183 17.46 5.97 -8.51
N TRP A 184 17.01 5.83 -7.26
CA TRP A 184 17.23 4.60 -6.49
C TRP A 184 16.58 3.38 -7.16
N LEU A 185 15.37 3.52 -7.69
CA LEU A 185 14.66 2.45 -8.42
C LEU A 185 15.36 2.08 -9.73
N GLU A 186 15.80 3.08 -10.51
CA GLU A 186 16.51 2.87 -11.78
C GLU A 186 17.83 2.14 -11.58
N ASN A 187 18.60 2.49 -10.55
CA ASN A 187 19.83 1.79 -10.17
C ASN A 187 19.60 0.31 -9.83
N ARG A 188 18.36 -0.09 -9.55
CA ARG A 188 17.92 -1.46 -9.28
C ARG A 188 17.24 -2.13 -10.48
N GLY A 189 17.29 -1.50 -11.65
CA GLY A 189 16.66 -2.01 -12.87
C GLY A 189 15.12 -1.92 -12.84
N VAL A 190 14.54 -1.09 -11.98
CA VAL A 190 13.09 -0.85 -11.91
C VAL A 190 12.74 0.47 -12.58
N SER A 191 12.46 0.41 -13.87
CA SER A 191 12.03 1.56 -14.67
C SER A 191 10.69 2.14 -14.20
N GLN A 192 10.41 3.39 -14.58
CA GLN A 192 9.08 3.98 -14.45
C GLN A 192 8.03 3.12 -15.17
N GLU A 193 6.87 2.98 -14.55
CA GLU A 193 5.71 2.41 -15.23
C GLU A 193 5.24 3.43 -16.27
N VAL A 194 5.56 3.21 -17.55
CA VAL A 194 5.04 4.04 -18.63
C VAL A 194 3.53 3.79 -18.69
N PRO A 195 2.67 4.82 -18.56
CA PRO A 195 1.25 4.66 -18.82
C PRO A 195 1.11 4.15 -20.26
N VAL A 196 0.61 2.94 -20.44
CA VAL A 196 0.31 2.44 -21.79
C VAL A 196 -0.72 3.42 -22.39
N PRO A 197 -0.43 4.07 -23.52
CA PRO A 197 -1.38 4.97 -24.16
C PRO A 197 -2.72 4.27 -24.32
N MET A 198 -3.82 4.96 -24.00
CA MET A 198 -5.16 4.36 -24.05
C MET A 198 -5.45 3.72 -25.42
N GLN A 199 -4.85 4.24 -26.49
CA GLN A 199 -4.91 3.69 -27.85
C GLN A 199 -4.12 2.38 -28.04
N ASP A 200 -2.91 2.27 -27.48
CA ASP A 200 -2.11 1.02 -27.53
C ASP A 200 -2.72 -0.07 -26.64
N SER A 201 -3.35 0.33 -25.53
CA SER A 201 -4.17 -0.59 -24.73
C SER A 201 -5.40 -1.08 -25.51
N PHE A 202 -5.96 -0.23 -26.40
CA PHE A 202 -7.10 -0.56 -27.25
C PHE A 202 -6.71 -1.45 -28.44
N GLU A 203 -5.56 -1.23 -29.09
CA GLU A 203 -5.07 -2.09 -30.18
C GLU A 203 -4.57 -3.45 -29.67
N GLY A 204 -3.90 -3.49 -28.51
CA GLY A 204 -3.61 -4.74 -27.79
C GLY A 204 -4.88 -5.49 -27.37
N MET A 205 -5.93 -4.77 -26.96
CA MET A 205 -7.28 -5.30 -26.68
C MET A 205 -8.09 -5.67 -27.94
N LEU A 206 -7.80 -5.07 -29.09
CA LEU A 206 -8.44 -5.41 -30.35
C LEU A 206 -7.87 -6.71 -30.91
N GLY A 207 -6.69 -7.15 -30.49
CA GLY A 207 -6.25 -8.55 -30.63
C GLY A 207 -7.18 -9.54 -29.90
N THR A 208 -7.89 -9.09 -28.86
CA THR A 208 -8.91 -9.83 -28.13
C THR A 208 -10.34 -9.63 -28.66
N ARG A 209 -10.54 -9.03 -29.85
CA ARG A 209 -11.86 -8.97 -30.55
C ARG A 209 -12.50 -10.32 -30.90
N MET A 210 -11.93 -11.44 -30.47
CA MET A 210 -12.59 -12.75 -30.45
C MET A 210 -13.40 -13.02 -29.17
N LEU A 211 -13.34 -12.16 -28.14
CA LEU A 211 -14.03 -12.37 -26.84
C LEU A 211 -15.30 -11.52 -26.64
N SER A 212 -15.58 -10.55 -27.52
CA SER A 212 -16.58 -9.50 -27.27
C SER A 212 -18.02 -9.81 -27.67
N SER A 213 -18.43 -11.08 -27.74
CA SER A 213 -19.86 -11.42 -27.87
C SER A 213 -20.46 -12.08 -26.62
N ARG A 214 -19.65 -12.39 -25.60
CA ARG A 214 -20.11 -13.17 -24.43
C ARG A 214 -19.62 -12.69 -23.05
N ALA A 215 -18.72 -11.71 -22.97
CA ALA A 215 -18.22 -11.23 -21.67
C ALA A 215 -19.22 -10.29 -20.98
N SER A 216 -19.40 -10.46 -19.67
CA SER A 216 -20.25 -9.60 -18.85
C SER A 216 -19.68 -8.18 -18.72
N PRO A 217 -20.53 -7.16 -18.50
CA PRO A 217 -20.09 -5.79 -18.25
C PRO A 217 -19.08 -5.67 -17.10
N ASP A 218 -19.20 -6.51 -16.07
CA ASP A 218 -18.26 -6.55 -14.93
C ASP A 218 -16.85 -6.99 -15.36
N THR A 219 -16.76 -8.00 -16.22
CA THR A 219 -15.49 -8.48 -16.78
C THR A 219 -14.91 -7.47 -17.75
N VAL A 220 -15.74 -6.86 -18.61
CA VAL A 220 -15.29 -5.76 -19.48
C VAL A 220 -14.73 -4.61 -18.64
N ASN A 221 -15.43 -4.14 -17.61
CA ASN A 221 -14.95 -3.06 -16.75
C ASN A 221 -13.64 -3.40 -16.03
N PHE A 222 -13.49 -4.65 -15.57
CA PHE A 222 -12.22 -5.12 -14.99
C PHE A 222 -11.08 -5.11 -16.02
N LEU A 223 -11.31 -5.65 -17.22
CA LEU A 223 -10.33 -5.66 -18.32
C LEU A 223 -9.94 -4.24 -18.76
N MET A 224 -10.89 -3.30 -18.68
CA MET A 224 -10.70 -1.88 -19.01
C MET A 224 -10.01 -1.07 -17.89
N GLY A 225 -9.71 -1.68 -16.74
CA GLY A 225 -9.13 -0.97 -15.59
C GLY A 225 -10.08 0.05 -14.94
N VAL A 226 -11.39 -0.06 -15.19
CA VAL A 226 -12.41 0.84 -14.65
C VAL A 226 -13.05 0.19 -13.42
N TYR A 227 -12.58 0.55 -12.23
CA TYR A 227 -13.10 0.01 -10.97
C TYR A 227 -13.19 1.02 -9.84
N ASP A 228 -14.28 0.92 -9.06
CA ASP A 228 -14.48 1.68 -7.83
C ASP A 228 -13.53 1.17 -6.73
N GLU A 229 -13.06 2.07 -5.87
CA GLU A 229 -12.18 1.72 -4.76
C GLU A 229 -12.78 0.63 -3.84
N GLY A 230 -11.92 -0.25 -3.32
CA GLY A 230 -12.33 -1.34 -2.42
C GLY A 230 -13.02 -2.53 -3.11
N THR A 231 -13.34 -2.45 -4.40
CA THR A 231 -14.01 -3.54 -5.14
C THR A 231 -13.04 -4.53 -5.80
N TRP A 232 -11.73 -4.26 -5.72
CA TRP A 232 -10.65 -4.97 -6.39
C TRP A 232 -10.78 -6.50 -6.34
N ASN A 233 -10.69 -7.11 -5.15
CA ASN A 233 -10.71 -8.57 -5.00
C ASN A 233 -12.00 -9.20 -5.53
N ARG A 234 -13.14 -8.52 -5.35
CA ARG A 234 -14.45 -9.00 -5.81
C ARG A 234 -14.52 -8.98 -7.34
N ARG A 235 -14.03 -7.91 -7.97
CA ARG A 235 -14.00 -7.77 -9.43
C ARG A 235 -12.99 -8.72 -10.07
N LEU A 236 -11.77 -8.81 -9.53
CA LEU A 236 -10.76 -9.79 -9.94
C LEU A 236 -11.32 -11.21 -9.89
N PHE A 237 -11.96 -11.59 -8.77
CA PHE A 237 -12.58 -12.90 -8.61
C PHE A 237 -13.65 -13.19 -9.67
N ARG A 238 -14.58 -12.25 -9.88
CA ARG A 238 -15.67 -12.40 -10.87
C ARG A 238 -15.13 -12.52 -12.29
N ALA A 239 -14.23 -11.62 -12.67
CA ALA A 239 -13.63 -11.63 -14.00
C ALA A 239 -12.89 -12.95 -14.25
N CYS A 240 -12.05 -13.39 -13.32
CA CYS A 240 -11.35 -14.66 -13.44
C CYS A 240 -12.31 -15.85 -13.54
N CYS A 241 -13.40 -15.88 -12.76
CA CYS A 241 -14.40 -16.95 -12.87
C CYS A 241 -14.98 -17.05 -14.28
N GLU A 242 -15.26 -15.91 -14.91
CA GLU A 242 -15.81 -15.87 -16.26
C GLU A 242 -14.78 -16.27 -17.32
N LEU A 243 -13.53 -15.79 -17.20
CA LEU A 243 -12.41 -16.18 -18.06
C LEU A 243 -12.16 -17.71 -18.03
N PHE A 244 -12.16 -18.32 -16.83
CA PHE A 244 -12.05 -19.77 -16.68
C PHE A 244 -13.24 -20.53 -17.26
N LYS A 245 -14.47 -20.05 -17.06
CA LYS A 245 -15.68 -20.65 -17.68
C LYS A 245 -15.66 -20.58 -19.21
N ASN A 246 -14.97 -19.59 -19.76
CA ASN A 246 -14.74 -19.45 -21.20
C ASN A 246 -13.56 -20.27 -21.71
N GLY A 247 -13.00 -21.16 -20.89
CA GLY A 247 -12.01 -22.16 -21.31
C GLY A 247 -10.56 -21.69 -21.28
N GLN A 248 -10.27 -20.52 -20.70
CA GLN A 248 -8.89 -20.09 -20.51
C GLN A 248 -8.21 -20.89 -19.40
N ASP A 249 -6.92 -21.20 -19.58
CA ASP A 249 -6.13 -21.86 -18.56
C ASP A 249 -5.56 -20.89 -17.52
N TYR A 250 -4.99 -21.44 -16.45
CA TYR A 250 -4.44 -20.66 -15.35
C TYR A 250 -3.32 -19.70 -15.77
N GLN A 251 -2.44 -20.12 -16.68
CA GLN A 251 -1.32 -19.29 -17.12
C GLN A 251 -1.80 -18.13 -17.99
N GLN A 252 -2.78 -18.39 -18.86
CA GLN A 252 -3.42 -17.35 -19.68
C GLN A 252 -4.11 -16.29 -18.80
N VAL A 253 -4.86 -16.71 -17.78
CA VAL A 253 -5.53 -15.76 -16.85
C VAL A 253 -4.51 -14.97 -16.03
N ILE A 254 -3.45 -15.61 -15.53
CA ILE A 254 -2.36 -14.93 -14.80
C ILE A 254 -1.68 -13.89 -15.70
N GLN A 255 -1.36 -14.25 -16.94
CA GLN A 255 -0.72 -13.36 -17.89
C GLN A 255 -1.61 -12.15 -18.20
N GLN A 256 -2.90 -12.36 -18.48
CA GLN A 256 -3.84 -11.26 -18.74
C GLN A 256 -4.04 -10.36 -17.52
N CYS A 257 -4.24 -10.94 -16.34
CA CYS A 257 -4.39 -10.15 -15.12
C CYS A 257 -3.11 -9.37 -14.78
N THR A 258 -1.93 -9.94 -15.04
CA THR A 258 -0.63 -9.24 -14.87
C THR A 258 -0.47 -8.09 -15.85
N GLN A 259 -0.90 -8.26 -17.12
CA GLN A 259 -0.88 -7.19 -18.12
C GLN A 259 -1.78 -6.01 -17.73
N ILE A 260 -2.95 -6.29 -17.13
CA ILE A 260 -3.90 -5.26 -16.69
C ILE A 260 -3.41 -4.53 -15.44
N THR A 261 -2.79 -5.25 -14.51
CA THR A 261 -2.42 -4.73 -13.17
C THR A 261 -0.98 -4.23 -13.07
N GLY A 262 -0.14 -4.57 -14.04
CA GLY A 262 1.31 -4.42 -13.98
C GLY A 262 2.02 -5.38 -13.01
N HIS A 263 1.30 -5.96 -12.03
CA HIS A 263 1.81 -6.96 -11.08
C HIS A 263 0.66 -7.60 -10.27
N LEU A 264 0.73 -8.91 -10.04
CA LEU A 264 -0.19 -9.65 -9.16
C LEU A 264 0.52 -10.02 -7.85
N ASP A 265 -0.05 -9.62 -6.72
CA ASP A 265 0.47 -10.01 -5.41
C ASP A 265 -0.02 -11.41 -4.98
N ALA A 266 0.47 -11.90 -3.84
CA ALA A 266 0.08 -13.22 -3.33
C ALA A 266 -1.44 -13.36 -3.04
N LYS A 267 -2.11 -12.26 -2.67
CA LYS A 267 -3.54 -12.21 -2.41
C LYS A 267 -4.33 -12.24 -3.73
N ASP A 268 -3.86 -11.53 -4.75
CA ASP A 268 -4.42 -11.58 -6.10
C ASP A 268 -4.31 -13.00 -6.67
N VAL A 269 -3.13 -13.60 -6.57
CA VAL A 269 -2.88 -14.99 -7.00
C VAL A 269 -3.79 -15.98 -6.24
N SER A 270 -3.98 -15.77 -4.93
CA SER A 270 -4.91 -16.57 -4.12
C SER A 270 -6.36 -16.40 -4.58
N THR A 271 -6.79 -15.17 -4.87
CA THR A 271 -8.10 -14.86 -5.43
C THR A 271 -8.31 -15.55 -6.77
N ILE A 272 -7.32 -15.52 -7.67
CA ILE A 272 -7.37 -16.18 -8.99
C ILE A 272 -7.47 -17.70 -8.85
N ARG A 273 -6.69 -18.32 -7.94
CA ARG A 273 -6.81 -19.76 -7.64
C ARG A 273 -8.19 -20.11 -7.08
N SER A 274 -8.75 -19.24 -6.25
CA SER A 274 -10.11 -19.43 -5.74
C SER A 274 -11.13 -19.38 -6.88
N ALA A 275 -11.01 -18.42 -7.80
CA ALA A 275 -11.87 -18.31 -8.97
C ALA A 275 -11.78 -19.54 -9.88
N MET A 276 -10.58 -20.07 -10.13
CA MET A 276 -10.37 -21.30 -10.92
C MET A 276 -11.11 -22.50 -10.31
N ARG A 277 -10.98 -22.70 -8.99
CA ARG A 277 -11.70 -23.77 -8.27
C ARG A 277 -13.21 -23.62 -8.33
N THR A 278 -13.71 -22.38 -8.29
CA THR A 278 -15.14 -22.09 -8.37
C THR A 278 -15.69 -22.26 -9.79
N ALA A 279 -14.91 -21.93 -10.82
CA ALA A 279 -15.31 -22.08 -12.22
C ALA A 279 -15.35 -23.54 -12.70
N GLY A 280 -14.56 -24.42 -12.08
CA GLY A 280 -14.57 -25.87 -12.35
C GLY A 280 -15.66 -26.67 -11.60
N ARG A 281 -16.56 -26.00 -10.87
CA ARG A 281 -17.77 -26.58 -10.27
C ARG A 281 -18.99 -26.18 -11.07
#